data_AF-A0A920MTI2-F1
#
_entry.id   AF-A0A920MTI2-F1
#
_cell.length_a   1.000
_cell.length_b   1.000
_cell.length_c   1.000
_cell.angle_alpha   90.00
_cell.angle_beta   90.00
_cell.angle_gamma   90.00
#
_symmetry.space_group_name_H-M   'P 1'
#
loop_
_entity.id
_entity.type
_entity.pdbx_description
1 polymer ?
#
loop_
_entity_poly.entity_id
_entity_poly.type
_entity_poly.pdbx_seq_one_letter_code
_entity_poly.pdbx_strand_id
1 'polypeptide(L)'
;MLFQEAEIFSQTDLAVSVPEFMSMIVATVTHAARESSHINQRSGVSVRVTVANYEALIAGAVRRTLLSNETEVIPRISDLSALIASTGGKIEVESLDDGREIEIIQYLIKQSILDFLKPPPTKHSAQIFSKPLLMGLSSMQVTISPQTPTCNG
;
A
#
# COMPACT_ATOMS: atom_id res chain seq x y z
N MET A 1 5.03 -8.45 10.06
CA MET A 1 6.32 -8.59 9.35
C MET A 1 6.58 -7.48 8.31
N LEU A 2 5.60 -6.65 7.94
CA LEU A 2 5.78 -5.56 6.96
C LEU A 2 6.57 -4.34 7.49
N PHE A 3 6.52 -4.10 8.80
CA PHE A 3 7.11 -2.92 9.48
C PHE A 3 8.61 -2.89 9.53
N GLN A 4 9.23 -4.05 9.52
CA GLN A 4 10.65 -4.14 9.80
C GLN A 4 11.49 -3.76 8.57
N GLU A 5 10.86 -3.60 7.40
CA GLU A 5 11.55 -3.35 6.12
C GLU A 5 11.09 -2.08 5.39
N ALA A 6 10.07 -1.37 5.87
CA ALA A 6 9.62 -0.11 5.26
C ALA A 6 10.36 1.07 5.89
N GLU A 7 11.46 1.51 5.28
CA GLU A 7 12.18 2.71 5.70
C GLU A 7 11.44 3.93 5.14
N ILE A 8 10.46 4.44 5.89
CA ILE A 8 9.64 5.58 5.46
C ILE A 8 10.56 6.81 5.34
N PHE A 9 10.66 7.30 4.11
CA PHE A 9 11.38 8.48 3.63
C PHE A 9 11.45 9.61 4.69
N SER A 10 12.59 9.75 5.37
CA SER A 10 12.80 10.61 6.54
C SER A 10 13.21 12.06 6.22
N GLN A 11 13.00 12.53 4.97
CA GLN A 11 13.55 13.81 4.49
C GLN A 11 12.53 14.95 4.30
N THR A 12 11.31 14.82 4.81
CA THR A 12 10.31 15.89 4.75
C THR A 12 9.72 16.19 6.12
N ASP A 13 9.62 17.47 6.49
CA ASP A 13 9.00 17.98 7.74
C ASP A 13 7.47 17.75 7.82
N LEU A 14 6.95 16.79 7.07
CA LEU A 14 5.53 16.49 6.95
C LEU A 14 5.15 15.35 7.87
N ALA A 15 4.17 15.57 8.75
CA ALA A 15 3.60 14.50 9.57
C ALA A 15 2.84 13.50 8.68
N VAL A 16 3.19 12.22 8.76
CA VAL A 16 2.56 11.14 7.98
C VAL A 16 1.67 10.31 8.89
N SER A 17 0.38 10.25 8.59
CA SER A 17 -0.61 9.46 9.30
C SER A 17 -1.33 8.54 8.31
N VAL A 18 -1.12 7.23 8.44
CA VAL A 18 -1.71 6.23 7.54
C VAL A 18 -2.89 5.55 8.24
N PRO A 19 -4.13 5.69 7.73
CA PRO A 19 -5.26 4.96 8.28
C PRO A 19 -5.04 3.44 8.18
N GLU A 20 -5.40 2.69 9.23
CA GLU A 20 -5.19 1.24 9.28
C GLU A 20 -5.77 0.52 8.07
N PHE A 21 -6.97 0.91 7.64
CA PHE A 21 -7.63 0.31 6.47
C PHE A 21 -6.83 0.45 5.17
N MET A 22 -6.02 1.51 5.02
CA MET A 22 -5.20 1.69 3.82
C MET A 22 -4.12 0.62 3.72
N SER A 23 -3.44 0.35 4.84
CA SER A 23 -2.45 -0.70 4.91
C SER A 23 -3.06 -2.09 4.70
N MET A 24 -4.29 -2.29 5.17
CA MET A 24 -5.04 -3.51 4.91
C MET A 24 -5.40 -3.67 3.44
N ILE A 25 -5.86 -2.61 2.76
CA ILE A 25 -6.12 -2.65 1.31
C ILE A 25 -4.85 -3.05 0.55
N VAL A 26 -3.70 -2.47 0.88
CA VAL A 26 -2.41 -2.82 0.24
C VAL A 26 -2.07 -4.31 0.45
N ALA A 27 -2.29 -4.84 1.66
CA ALA A 27 -2.11 -6.25 1.96
C ALA A 27 -3.08 -7.14 1.17
N THR A 28 -4.36 -6.75 1.09
CA THR A 28 -5.39 -7.45 0.32
C THR A 28 -5.08 -7.47 -1.17
N VAL A 29 -4.56 -6.38 -1.75
CA VAL A 29 -4.11 -6.34 -3.15
C VAL A 29 -3.04 -7.39 -3.40
N THR A 30 -2.04 -7.47 -2.52
CA THR A 30 -0.98 -8.47 -2.68
C THR A 30 -1.52 -9.89 -2.49
N HIS A 31 -2.48 -10.08 -1.59
CA HIS A 31 -3.11 -11.39 -1.39
C HIS A 31 -3.92 -11.83 -2.60
N ALA A 32 -4.78 -10.95 -3.13
CA ALA A 32 -5.58 -11.18 -4.32
C ALA A 32 -4.68 -11.46 -5.53
N ALA A 33 -3.53 -10.78 -5.63
CA ALA A 33 -2.54 -11.06 -6.67
C ALA A 33 -1.97 -12.50 -6.58
N ARG A 34 -1.70 -13.01 -5.36
CA ARG A 34 -1.26 -14.41 -5.14
C ARG A 34 -2.31 -15.45 -5.47
N GLU A 35 -3.58 -15.09 -5.40
CA GLU A 35 -4.68 -16.03 -5.68
C GLU A 35 -5.17 -15.93 -7.13
N SER A 36 -4.72 -14.91 -7.87
CA SER A 36 -5.13 -14.67 -9.24
C SER A 36 -4.49 -15.65 -10.21
N SER A 37 -5.32 -16.28 -11.05
CA SER A 37 -4.85 -17.10 -12.18
C SER A 37 -4.26 -16.28 -13.33
N HIS A 38 -4.41 -14.95 -13.31
CA HIS A 38 -3.87 -14.05 -14.32
C HIS A 38 -2.41 -13.65 -14.04
N ILE A 39 -1.92 -13.94 -12.83
CA ILE A 39 -0.57 -13.61 -12.39
C ILE A 39 0.23 -14.90 -12.29
N ASN A 40 1.42 -14.87 -12.86
CA ASN A 40 2.36 -15.96 -12.76
C ASN A 40 2.82 -16.11 -11.31
N GLN A 41 2.50 -17.23 -10.68
CA GLN A 41 2.80 -17.47 -9.26
C GLN A 41 4.31 -17.57 -8.96
N ARG A 42 5.13 -17.78 -10.01
CA ARG A 42 6.60 -17.76 -9.92
C ARG A 42 7.17 -16.34 -9.95
N SER A 43 6.36 -15.33 -10.32
CA SER A 43 6.78 -13.95 -10.55
C SER A 43 7.05 -13.11 -9.28
N GLY A 44 7.06 -13.73 -8.10
CA GLY A 44 7.59 -13.07 -6.91
C GLY A 44 6.61 -12.11 -6.22
N VAL A 45 5.31 -12.42 -6.21
CA VAL A 45 4.31 -11.77 -5.34
C VAL A 45 4.69 -12.03 -3.86
N SER A 46 5.60 -11.21 -3.36
CA SER A 46 6.34 -11.41 -2.10
C SER A 46 5.96 -10.35 -1.08
N VAL A 47 6.48 -10.47 0.14
CA VAL A 47 6.35 -9.41 1.15
C VAL A 47 6.92 -8.09 0.62
N ARG A 48 7.98 -8.14 -0.21
CA ARG A 48 8.60 -6.97 -0.83
C ARG A 48 7.67 -6.22 -1.77
N VAL A 49 6.77 -6.93 -2.47
CA VAL A 49 5.75 -6.28 -3.31
C VAL A 49 4.80 -5.47 -2.43
N THR A 50 4.39 -6.03 -1.28
CA THR A 50 3.52 -5.31 -0.35
C THR A 50 4.22 -4.10 0.28
N VAL A 51 5.51 -4.22 0.66
CA VAL A 51 6.31 -3.10 1.16
C VAL A 51 6.43 -1.99 0.10
N ALA A 52 6.83 -2.34 -1.12
CA ALA A 52 6.97 -1.35 -2.19
C ALA A 52 5.63 -0.68 -2.54
N ASN A 53 4.53 -1.42 -2.47
CA ASN A 53 3.19 -0.86 -2.67
C ASN A 53 2.77 0.09 -1.55
N TYR A 54 3.17 -0.19 -0.31
CA TYR A 54 2.95 0.69 0.83
C TYR A 54 3.77 1.98 0.70
N GLU A 55 5.03 1.88 0.30
CA GLU A 55 5.90 3.03 0.01
C GLU A 55 5.36 3.87 -1.15
N ALA A 56 4.89 3.24 -2.22
CA ALA A 56 4.29 3.92 -3.35
C ALA A 56 3.00 4.67 -2.97
N LEU A 57 2.19 4.08 -2.09
CA LEU A 57 1.00 4.75 -1.52
C LEU A 57 1.40 6.02 -0.77
N ILE A 58 2.39 5.92 0.13
CA ILE A 58 2.88 7.08 0.89
C ILE A 58 3.47 8.13 -0.06
N ALA A 59 4.28 7.73 -1.04
CA ALA A 59 4.87 8.64 -2.02
C ALA A 59 3.80 9.38 -2.83
N GLY A 60 2.71 8.69 -3.22
CA GLY A 60 1.55 9.30 -3.85
C GLY A 60 0.87 10.34 -2.95
N ALA A 61 0.67 9.99 -1.68
CA ALA A 61 0.09 10.89 -0.69
C ALA A 61 0.97 12.12 -0.44
N VAL A 62 2.28 11.95 -0.25
CA VAL A 62 3.26 13.03 -0.09
C VAL A 62 3.22 13.96 -1.30
N ARG A 63 3.31 13.40 -2.52
CA ARG A 63 3.24 14.20 -3.75
C ARG A 63 1.96 15.03 -3.81
N ARG A 64 0.81 14.44 -3.47
CA ARG A 64 -0.47 15.15 -3.44
C ARG A 64 -0.48 16.26 -2.38
N THR A 65 -0.01 15.99 -1.17
CA THR A 65 0.08 16.96 -0.07
C THR A 65 0.94 18.16 -0.47
N LEU A 66 2.12 17.91 -1.06
CA LEU A 66 3.01 18.97 -1.55
C LEU A 66 2.37 19.84 -2.63
N LEU A 67 1.63 19.25 -3.57
CA LEU A 67 0.93 19.99 -4.62
C LEU A 67 -0.28 20.79 -4.08
N SER A 68 -0.85 20.34 -2.97
CA SER A 68 -2.06 20.93 -2.37
C SER A 68 -1.74 21.94 -1.26
N ASN A 69 -0.45 22.15 -0.93
CA ASN A 69 0.03 22.92 0.21
C ASN A 69 -0.60 22.49 1.56
N GLU A 70 -0.93 21.21 1.69
CA GLU A 70 -1.39 20.62 2.95
C GLU A 70 -0.18 20.34 3.86
N THR A 71 -0.36 20.39 5.18
CA THR A 71 0.73 20.20 6.17
C THR A 71 0.82 18.77 6.71
N GLU A 72 -0.20 17.94 6.43
CA GLU A 72 -0.29 16.56 6.90
C GLU A 72 -0.46 15.62 5.70
N VAL A 73 0.25 14.50 5.74
CA VAL A 73 0.18 13.45 4.73
C VAL A 73 -0.73 12.35 5.23
N ILE A 74 -1.95 12.34 4.70
CA ILE A 74 -2.93 11.28 4.93
C ILE A 74 -3.23 10.61 3.59
N PRO A 75 -2.88 9.32 3.39
CA PRO A 75 -3.23 8.60 2.16
C PRO A 75 -4.74 8.57 1.91
N ARG A 76 -5.12 8.77 0.65
CA ARG A 76 -6.50 8.73 0.14
C ARG A 76 -6.64 7.60 -0.90
N ILE A 77 -7.88 7.21 -1.21
CA ILE A 77 -8.16 6.15 -2.20
C ILE A 77 -7.55 6.50 -3.57
N SER A 78 -7.48 7.79 -3.92
CA SER A 78 -6.82 8.28 -5.14
C SER A 78 -5.34 7.89 -5.22
N ASP A 79 -4.67 7.77 -4.07
CA ASP A 79 -3.23 7.49 -3.99
C ASP A 79 -2.95 6.00 -4.23
N LEU A 80 -3.96 5.12 -4.17
CA LEU A 80 -3.83 3.70 -4.51
C LEU A 80 -3.49 3.47 -5.99
N SER A 81 -3.71 4.47 -6.85
CA SER A 81 -3.27 4.40 -8.25
C SER A 81 -1.75 4.23 -8.40
N ALA A 82 -0.96 4.67 -7.41
CA ALA A 82 0.49 4.49 -7.39
C ALA A 82 0.91 3.01 -7.31
N LEU A 83 0.03 2.13 -6.81
CA LEU A 83 0.30 0.69 -6.75
C LEU A 83 0.43 0.08 -8.14
N ILE A 84 -0.20 0.66 -9.18
CA ILE A 84 -0.13 0.13 -10.55
C ILE A 84 1.33 0.11 -11.02
N ALA A 85 1.99 1.26 -10.90
CA ALA A 85 3.40 1.40 -11.29
C ALA A 85 4.33 0.58 -10.40
N SER A 86 4.07 0.52 -9.08
CA SER A 86 4.90 -0.26 -8.16
C SER A 86 4.77 -1.77 -8.37
N THR A 87 3.55 -2.25 -8.61
CA THR A 87 3.24 -3.67 -8.76
C THR A 87 3.72 -4.17 -10.11
N GLY A 88 3.50 -3.41 -11.19
CA GLY A 88 3.79 -3.85 -12.54
C GLY A 88 5.25 -4.25 -12.77
N GLY A 89 6.19 -3.44 -12.26
CA GLY A 89 7.62 -3.78 -12.33
C GLY A 89 8.07 -4.94 -11.43
N LYS A 90 7.16 -5.60 -10.70
CA LYS A 90 7.48 -6.63 -9.70
C LYS A 90 6.64 -7.91 -9.82
N ILE A 91 5.72 -7.97 -10.78
CA ILE A 91 4.91 -9.15 -11.06
C ILE A 91 4.95 -9.44 -12.55
N GLU A 92 4.74 -10.69 -12.93
CA GLU A 92 4.58 -11.08 -14.32
C GLU A 92 3.17 -11.65 -14.49
N VAL A 93 2.53 -11.28 -15.60
CA VAL A 93 1.25 -11.87 -16.01
C VAL A 93 1.47 -13.22 -16.70
N GLU A 94 0.46 -14.06 -16.66
CA GLU A 94 0.44 -15.29 -17.45
C GLU A 94 0.53 -14.97 -18.95
N SER A 95 1.12 -15.88 -19.74
CA SER A 95 1.36 -15.63 -21.17
C SER A 95 0.07 -15.41 -21.99
N LEU A 96 -1.06 -15.92 -21.51
CA LEU A 96 -2.39 -15.70 -22.12
C LEU A 96 -2.91 -14.27 -21.92
N ASP A 97 -2.39 -13.57 -20.91
CA ASP A 97 -2.80 -12.23 -20.49
C ASP A 97 -1.72 -11.17 -20.79
N ASP A 98 -0.76 -11.49 -21.66
CA ASP A 98 0.32 -10.57 -22.05
C ASP A 98 -0.24 -9.24 -22.59
N GLY A 99 0.37 -8.13 -22.19
CA GLY A 99 -0.09 -6.77 -22.49
C GLY A 99 -1.30 -6.27 -21.68
N ARG A 100 -1.91 -7.09 -20.81
CA ARG A 100 -3.07 -6.70 -19.98
C ARG A 100 -2.73 -6.41 -18.51
N GLU A 101 -1.45 -6.30 -18.21
CA GLU A 101 -0.91 -6.13 -16.86
C GLU A 101 -1.57 -4.97 -16.09
N ILE A 102 -1.65 -3.80 -16.71
CA ILE A 102 -2.25 -2.61 -16.08
C ILE A 102 -3.73 -2.85 -15.75
N GLU A 103 -4.49 -3.49 -16.65
CA GLU A 103 -5.91 -3.79 -16.45
C GLU A 103 -6.12 -4.76 -15.29
N ILE A 104 -5.28 -5.80 -15.22
CA ILE A 104 -5.33 -6.82 -14.17
C ILE A 104 -5.00 -6.20 -12.81
N ILE A 105 -3.94 -5.39 -12.72
CA ILE A 105 -3.57 -4.73 -11.46
C ILE A 105 -4.67 -3.76 -11.02
N GLN A 106 -5.22 -2.95 -11.94
CA GLN A 106 -6.34 -2.07 -11.65
C GLN A 106 -7.57 -2.84 -11.15
N TYR A 107 -7.87 -3.99 -11.76
CA TYR A 107 -8.95 -4.86 -11.33
C TYR A 107 -8.71 -5.37 -9.90
N LEU A 108 -7.50 -5.84 -9.59
CA LEU A 108 -7.14 -6.32 -8.24
C LEU A 108 -7.26 -5.22 -7.18
N ILE A 109 -6.83 -3.99 -7.49
CA ILE A 109 -7.00 -2.83 -6.61
C ILE A 109 -8.49 -2.57 -6.35
N LYS A 110 -9.30 -2.52 -7.41
CA LYS A 110 -10.76 -2.31 -7.29
C LYS A 110 -11.43 -3.41 -6.47
N GLN A 111 -11.11 -4.68 -6.72
CA GLN A 111 -11.63 -5.79 -5.93
C GLN A 111 -11.24 -5.68 -4.46
N SER A 112 -9.98 -5.34 -4.17
CA SER A 112 -9.49 -5.20 -2.79
C SER A 112 -10.20 -4.08 -2.02
N ILE A 113 -10.50 -2.95 -2.69
CA ILE A 113 -11.30 -1.87 -2.11
C ILE A 113 -12.73 -2.37 -1.85
N LEU A 114 -13.34 -3.05 -2.81
CA LEU A 114 -14.71 -3.57 -2.66
C LEU A 114 -14.80 -4.60 -1.54
N ASP A 115 -13.82 -5.48 -1.40
CA ASP A 115 -13.82 -6.52 -0.37
C ASP A 115 -13.63 -5.95 1.03
N PHE A 116 -12.92 -4.83 1.16
CA PHE A 116 -12.87 -4.07 2.40
C PHE A 116 -14.20 -3.37 2.71
N LEU A 117 -14.90 -2.84 1.70
CA LEU A 117 -16.16 -2.09 1.87
C LEU A 117 -17.39 -3.00 2.06
N LYS A 118 -17.39 -4.22 1.53
CA LYS A 118 -18.49 -5.17 1.70
C LYS A 118 -18.57 -5.59 3.18
N PRO A 119 -19.78 -5.66 3.77
CA PRO A 119 -19.93 -6.31 5.07
C PRO A 119 -19.44 -7.77 4.96
N PRO A 120 -18.71 -8.29 5.96
CA PRO A 120 -18.09 -9.60 5.86
C PRO A 120 -19.16 -10.67 5.54
N PRO A 121 -19.01 -11.47 4.47
CA PRO A 121 -19.86 -12.63 4.27
C PRO A 121 -19.62 -13.58 5.44
N THR A 122 -20.70 -13.93 6.12
CA THR A 122 -20.73 -14.63 7.39
C THR A 122 -19.74 -15.81 7.39
N LYS A 123 -18.72 -15.72 8.26
CA LYS A 123 -17.73 -16.74 8.67
C LYS A 123 -16.40 -16.88 7.90
N HIS A 124 -16.27 -16.50 6.62
CA HIS A 124 -15.03 -16.81 5.85
C HIS A 124 -14.04 -15.65 5.71
N SER A 125 -14.51 -14.40 5.72
CA SER A 125 -13.64 -13.23 5.61
C SER A 125 -12.73 -13.06 6.82
N ALA A 126 -13.12 -13.52 8.01
CA ALA A 126 -12.33 -13.45 9.25
C ALA A 126 -10.96 -14.15 9.17
N GLN A 127 -10.75 -15.06 8.20
CA GLN A 127 -9.49 -15.80 8.02
C GLN A 127 -8.41 -15.00 7.27
N ILE A 128 -8.78 -14.01 6.45
CA ILE A 128 -7.81 -13.07 5.85
C ILE A 128 -7.18 -12.19 6.96
N PHE A 129 -7.97 -11.88 7.99
CA PHE A 129 -7.57 -11.06 9.14
C PHE A 129 -6.78 -11.82 10.22
N SER A 130 -6.74 -13.16 10.19
CA SER A 130 -6.06 -14.00 11.21
C SER A 130 -4.63 -14.40 10.86
N LYS A 131 -4.07 -13.96 9.72
CA LYS A 131 -2.66 -14.19 9.38
C LYS A 131 -1.74 -13.22 10.14
N PRO A 132 -0.52 -13.64 10.54
CA PRO A 132 0.41 -12.89 11.39
C PRO A 132 0.97 -11.58 10.77
N LEU A 133 0.46 -11.15 9.62
CA LEU A 133 0.89 -9.94 8.94
C LEU A 133 0.35 -8.66 9.63
N LEU A 134 -0.81 -8.73 10.29
CA LEU A 134 -1.54 -7.58 10.83
C LEU A 134 -1.09 -7.09 12.23
N MET A 135 -0.48 -7.95 13.06
CA MET A 135 -0.28 -7.66 14.49
C MET A 135 0.75 -6.55 14.82
N GLY A 136 1.42 -5.97 13.81
CA GLY A 136 2.34 -4.84 14.00
C GLY A 136 1.84 -3.49 13.47
N LEU A 137 0.63 -3.40 12.87
CA LEU A 137 0.12 -2.19 12.17
C LEU A 137 -0.45 -1.13 13.12
N SER A 138 -0.74 -1.48 14.37
CA SER A 138 -1.65 -0.71 15.22
C SER A 138 -1.01 0.48 15.97
N SER A 139 0.31 0.67 15.95
CA SER A 139 0.95 1.65 16.85
C SER A 139 2.15 2.37 16.25
N MET A 140 1.95 3.11 15.15
CA MET A 140 2.96 4.06 14.68
C MET A 140 2.31 5.41 14.36
N GLN A 141 2.20 6.26 15.39
CA GLN A 141 2.22 7.71 15.18
C GLN A 141 3.66 8.05 14.82
N VAL A 142 3.92 8.33 13.55
CA VAL A 142 5.22 8.84 13.12
C VAL A 142 5.24 10.34 13.47
N THR A 143 5.60 10.66 14.72
CA THR A 143 5.85 12.04 15.15
C THR A 143 7.23 12.45 14.64
N ILE A 144 7.27 13.15 13.50
CA ILE A 144 8.49 13.82 13.03
C ILE A 144 8.62 15.11 13.85
N SER A 145 9.61 15.15 14.75
CA SER A 145 9.87 16.31 15.58
C SER A 145 10.30 17.49 14.70
N PRO A 146 9.75 18.71 14.90
CA PRO A 146 10.22 19.89 14.18
C PRO A 146 11.66 20.16 14.60
N GLN A 147 12.62 20.06 13.67
CA GLN A 147 13.93 20.66 13.89
C GLN A 147 13.76 22.15 13.60
N THR A 148 13.70 22.95 14.67
CA THR A 148 13.77 24.40 14.55
C THR A 148 15.09 24.78 13.88
N PRO A 149 15.10 25.61 12.82
CA PRO A 149 16.35 26.14 12.31
C PRO A 149 16.89 27.11 13.36
N THR A 150 17.98 26.72 14.02
CA THR A 150 18.77 27.67 14.80
C THR A 150 19.41 28.65 13.84
N CYS A 151 18.79 29.82 13.67
CA CYS A 151 19.44 30.97 13.06
C CYS A 151 20.62 31.36 13.97
N ASN A 152 21.82 30.97 13.59
CA ASN A 152 23.05 31.49 14.17
C ASN A 152 23.56 32.65 13.31
N GLY A 153 23.51 33.85 13.91
CA GLY A 153 24.50 34.95 13.84
C GLY A 153 24.95 35.44 12.48
#